data_AF-A0A955G889-F1
#
_entry.id   AF-A0A955G889-F1
#
_cell.length_a   1.000
_cell.length_b   1.000
_cell.length_c   1.000
_cell.angle_alpha   90.00
_cell.angle_beta   90.00
_cell.angle_gamma   90.00
#
_symmetry.space_group_name_H-M   'P 1'
#
loop_
_entity.id
_entity.type
_entity.pdbx_description
1 polymer ?
#
loop_
_entity_poly.entity_id
_entity_poly.type
_entity_poly.pdbx_seq_one_letter_code
_entity_poly.pdbx_strand_id
1 'polypeptide(L)'
;MASNRSIKGLGDVAVDASDNPEPVDQQHSTASISIPEEFLHLFEHDDDEQIIAQALRHPFGVYVIYGTVTLVIVIVMALLGFVVSNPKELLGTEISSSTAGVLAFASILFVSLAVIGGMLSAYVYKKSRLILTSQKLVLIQYHSLFSREVSQLNVVEIEDINVAQPTIVDRLVKTGTITVETAGEQSNYVLSWIKDPFDFSRMTVQVRESAGAAYRGIRK
;
A
#
# COMPACT_ATOMS: atom_id res chain seq x y z
N MET A 1 63.47 16.14 -14.98
CA MET A 1 63.01 15.12 -15.95
C MET A 1 61.76 15.65 -16.62
N ALA A 2 61.88 15.92 -17.92
CA ALA A 2 60.82 16.36 -18.79
C ALA A 2 60.04 15.15 -19.31
N SER A 3 58.73 15.30 -19.56
CA SER A 3 58.15 14.88 -20.83
C SER A 3 56.83 15.61 -21.05
N ASN A 4 56.90 16.55 -21.97
CA ASN A 4 55.83 17.33 -22.58
C ASN A 4 55.33 16.56 -23.82
N ARG A 5 54.01 16.58 -24.07
CA ARG A 5 53.48 16.61 -25.44
C ARG A 5 52.29 17.57 -25.52
N SER A 6 52.57 18.74 -26.08
CA SER A 6 51.67 19.61 -26.85
C SER A 6 51.03 18.79 -28.01
N ILE A 7 49.93 19.14 -28.67
CA ILE A 7 49.75 20.36 -29.48
C ILE A 7 48.27 20.66 -29.82
N LYS A 8 47.96 21.96 -29.87
CA LYS A 8 47.17 22.73 -30.86
C LYS A 8 45.69 22.44 -31.09
N GLY A 9 44.91 23.52 -30.94
CA GLY A 9 43.71 23.78 -31.74
C GLY A 9 42.74 24.75 -31.07
N LEU A 10 43.06 26.06 -31.05
CA LEU A 10 42.00 27.07 -31.01
C LEU A 10 41.29 27.01 -32.37
N GLY A 11 40.02 26.60 -32.36
CA GLY A 11 39.07 26.92 -33.41
C GLY A 11 37.96 27.72 -32.75
N ASP A 12 37.71 28.92 -33.27
CA ASP A 12 36.54 29.72 -32.94
C ASP A 12 35.28 28.88 -33.18
N VAL A 13 34.53 28.59 -32.11
CA VAL A 13 33.16 28.08 -32.23
C VAL A 13 32.27 29.22 -31.78
N ALA A 14 31.59 29.80 -32.76
CA ALA A 14 30.56 30.80 -32.58
C ALA A 14 29.57 30.35 -31.50
N VAL A 15 29.17 31.29 -30.64
CA VAL A 15 28.03 31.14 -29.74
C VAL A 15 26.79 30.98 -30.63
N ASP A 16 26.36 29.74 -30.81
CA ASP A 16 25.11 29.42 -31.49
C ASP A 16 23.94 29.82 -30.58
N ALA A 17 23.33 30.96 -30.90
CA ALA A 17 22.18 31.51 -30.22
C ALA A 17 20.88 30.82 -30.67
N SER A 18 20.85 29.48 -30.65
CA SER A 18 19.64 28.69 -30.91
C SER A 18 19.42 27.52 -29.95
N ASP A 19 20.08 27.49 -28.79
CA ASP A 19 19.80 26.51 -27.74
C ASP A 19 18.54 26.91 -26.97
N ASN A 20 17.39 26.72 -27.63
CA ASN A 20 16.09 26.71 -27.00
C ASN A 20 16.00 25.37 -26.24
N PRO A 21 15.84 25.35 -24.90
CA PRO A 21 15.74 24.10 -24.18
C PRO A 21 14.52 23.34 -24.74
N GLU A 22 14.78 22.15 -25.27
CA GLU A 22 13.73 21.25 -25.74
C GLU A 22 12.69 21.05 -24.64
N PRO A 23 11.38 21.02 -24.97
CA PRO A 23 10.36 20.73 -23.98
C PRO A 23 10.62 19.32 -23.45
N VAL A 24 10.87 19.23 -22.14
CA VAL A 24 11.00 17.98 -21.41
C VAL A 24 9.81 17.10 -21.77
N ASP A 25 10.08 16.02 -22.49
CA ASP A 25 9.11 15.04 -22.95
C ASP A 25 8.30 14.53 -21.74
N GLN A 26 7.06 15.00 -21.61
CA GLN A 26 6.10 14.57 -20.58
C GLN A 26 5.51 13.20 -20.93
N GLN A 27 6.37 12.24 -21.26
CA GLN A 27 6.01 10.84 -21.47
C GLN A 27 6.37 10.00 -20.24
N HIS A 28 5.95 10.45 -19.06
CA HIS A 28 5.66 9.50 -17.99
C HIS A 28 4.30 8.89 -18.30
N SER A 29 4.34 7.67 -18.84
CA SER A 29 3.22 6.76 -19.08
C SER A 29 2.08 6.95 -18.06
N THR A 30 1.10 7.78 -18.40
CA THR A 30 -0.27 7.71 -17.88
C THR A 30 -0.90 6.47 -18.49
N ALA A 31 -0.43 5.30 -18.07
CA ALA A 31 -1.29 4.12 -18.06
C ALA A 31 -2.55 4.58 -17.33
N SER A 32 -3.67 4.64 -18.04
CA SER A 32 -4.95 5.09 -17.48
C SER A 32 -5.14 4.36 -16.15
N ILE A 33 -5.00 5.10 -15.05
CA ILE A 33 -5.13 4.52 -13.72
C ILE A 33 -6.62 4.29 -13.55
N SER A 34 -7.08 3.14 -14.04
CA SER A 34 -8.48 2.74 -13.96
C SER A 34 -8.76 2.33 -12.53
N ILE A 35 -9.24 3.28 -11.73
CA ILE A 35 -9.87 2.97 -10.45
C ILE A 35 -11.12 2.15 -10.77
N PRO A 36 -11.31 0.97 -10.16
CA PRO A 36 -12.56 0.23 -10.33
C PRO A 36 -13.76 1.11 -9.97
N GLU A 37 -14.85 1.05 -10.75
CA GLU A 37 -16.07 1.85 -10.50
C GLU A 37 -16.62 1.67 -9.08
N GLU A 38 -16.36 0.52 -8.45
CA GLU A 38 -16.75 0.26 -7.07
C GLU A 38 -16.09 1.21 -6.04
N PHE A 39 -15.00 1.91 -6.40
CA PHE A 39 -14.35 2.88 -5.52
C PHE A 39 -14.61 4.33 -5.94
N LEU A 40 -14.90 4.59 -7.23
CA LEU A 40 -15.19 5.94 -7.71
C LEU A 40 -16.45 6.51 -7.08
N HIS A 41 -17.49 5.70 -6.92
CA HIS A 41 -18.75 6.16 -6.30
C HIS A 41 -18.65 6.38 -4.79
N LEU A 42 -17.50 6.09 -4.17
CA LEU A 42 -17.33 6.20 -2.71
C LEU A 42 -16.98 7.61 -2.25
N PHE A 43 -16.59 8.49 -3.17
CA PHE A 43 -16.24 9.88 -2.88
C PHE A 43 -16.83 10.79 -3.95
N GLU A 44 -16.92 12.08 -3.63
CA GLU A 44 -17.39 13.09 -4.56
C GLU A 44 -16.26 13.40 -5.55
N HIS A 45 -16.53 13.40 -6.85
CA HIS A 45 -15.55 13.64 -7.89
C HIS A 45 -16.20 14.47 -8.99
N ASP A 46 -15.54 15.56 -9.37
CA ASP A 46 -16.03 16.41 -10.46
C ASP A 46 -15.59 15.83 -11.81
N ASP A 47 -16.36 16.08 -12.87
CA ASP A 47 -16.08 15.55 -14.21
C ASP A 47 -14.73 16.04 -14.78
N ASP A 48 -14.23 17.17 -14.29
CA ASP A 48 -12.94 17.78 -14.68
C ASP A 48 -11.78 17.40 -13.75
N GLU A 49 -12.07 16.71 -12.65
CA GLU A 49 -11.05 16.28 -11.70
C GLU A 49 -10.30 15.06 -12.26
N GLN A 50 -8.96 15.10 -12.25
CA GLN A 50 -8.15 14.04 -12.83
C GLN A 50 -7.60 13.12 -11.74
N ILE A 51 -7.67 11.81 -11.96
CA ILE A 51 -7.05 10.83 -11.07
C ILE A 51 -5.59 10.67 -11.44
N ILE A 52 -4.69 11.05 -10.52
CA ILE A 52 -3.26 11.17 -10.78
C ILE A 52 -2.52 9.89 -10.35
N ALA A 53 -2.87 9.34 -9.18
CA ALA A 53 -2.20 8.15 -8.66
C ALA A 53 -3.12 7.32 -7.74
N GLN A 54 -2.79 6.04 -7.59
CA GLN A 54 -3.36 5.19 -6.53
C GLN A 54 -2.25 4.43 -5.82
N ALA A 55 -2.31 4.39 -4.50
CA ALA A 55 -1.48 3.54 -3.65
C ALA A 55 -2.32 2.34 -3.18
N LEU A 56 -1.88 1.15 -3.60
CA LEU A 56 -2.50 -0.12 -3.24
C LEU A 56 -1.64 -0.86 -2.22
N ARG A 57 -2.29 -1.66 -1.36
CA ARG A 57 -1.56 -2.56 -0.48
C ARG A 57 -0.79 -3.62 -1.28
N HIS A 58 0.45 -3.86 -0.86
CA HIS A 58 1.36 -4.82 -1.46
C HIS A 58 0.80 -6.24 -1.27
N PRO A 59 0.81 -7.08 -2.31
CA PRO A 59 0.27 -8.45 -2.27
C PRO A 59 0.98 -9.34 -1.24
N PHE A 60 2.20 -8.99 -0.83
CA PHE A 60 2.94 -9.71 0.21
C PHE A 60 2.17 -9.85 1.53
N GLY A 61 1.40 -8.84 1.94
CA GLY A 61 0.58 -8.95 3.15
C GLY A 61 -0.45 -10.09 3.07
N VAL A 62 -0.91 -10.46 1.88
CA VAL A 62 -1.80 -11.60 1.66
C VAL A 62 -1.08 -12.93 1.93
N TYR A 63 0.18 -13.06 1.52
CA TYR A 63 0.99 -14.22 1.85
C TYR A 63 1.28 -14.30 3.34
N VAL A 64 1.50 -13.17 4.02
CA VAL A 64 1.66 -13.13 5.47
C VAL A 64 0.38 -13.58 6.19
N ILE A 65 -0.80 -13.13 5.73
CA ILE A 65 -2.10 -13.57 6.26
C ILE A 65 -2.25 -15.09 6.10
N TYR A 66 -2.09 -15.62 4.89
CA TYR A 66 -2.22 -17.06 4.65
C TYR A 66 -1.16 -17.88 5.41
N GLY A 67 0.08 -17.41 5.43
CA GLY A 67 1.15 -18.06 6.19
C GLY A 67 0.85 -18.12 7.69
N THR A 68 0.32 -17.05 8.27
CA THR A 68 -0.08 -17.01 9.68
C THR A 68 -1.25 -17.96 9.96
N VAL A 69 -2.27 -17.97 9.10
CA VAL A 69 -3.42 -18.88 9.23
C VAL A 69 -2.97 -20.34 9.13
N THR A 70 -2.13 -20.68 8.14
CA THR A 70 -1.57 -22.02 7.97
C THR A 70 -0.72 -22.42 9.17
N LEU A 71 0.13 -21.52 9.69
CA LEU A 71 0.95 -21.78 10.87
C LEU A 71 0.07 -22.11 12.09
N VAL A 72 -0.98 -21.31 12.34
CA VAL A 72 -1.94 -21.55 13.42
C VAL A 72 -2.64 -22.89 13.25
N ILE A 73 -3.10 -23.23 12.04
CA ILE A 73 -3.71 -24.52 11.76
C ILE A 73 -2.73 -25.66 12.07
N VAL A 74 -1.48 -25.57 11.59
CA VAL A 74 -0.46 -26.61 11.82
C VAL A 74 -0.19 -26.79 13.31
N ILE A 75 -0.04 -25.70 14.06
CA ILE A 75 0.19 -25.75 15.51
C ILE A 75 -0.99 -26.42 16.22
N VAL A 76 -2.22 -25.98 15.93
CA VAL A 76 -3.43 -26.54 16.58
C VAL A 76 -3.59 -28.02 16.22
N MET A 77 -3.40 -28.40 14.96
CA MET A 77 -3.49 -29.80 14.53
C MET A 77 -2.39 -30.67 15.11
N ALA A 78 -1.16 -30.16 15.24
CA ALA A 78 -0.06 -30.87 15.89
C ALA A 78 -0.36 -31.10 17.38
N LEU A 79 -0.87 -30.08 18.08
CA LEU A 79 -1.28 -30.19 19.48
C LEU A 79 -2.43 -31.18 19.65
N LEU A 80 -3.45 -31.11 18.81
CA LEU A 80 -4.57 -32.07 18.83
C LEU A 80 -4.09 -33.50 18.56
N GLY A 81 -3.21 -33.69 17.57
CA GLY A 81 -2.61 -34.99 17.27
C GLY A 81 -1.80 -35.54 18.43
N PHE A 82 -1.03 -34.67 19.12
CA PHE A 82 -0.28 -35.04 20.31
C PHE A 82 -1.19 -35.47 21.48
N VAL A 83 -2.28 -34.74 21.72
CA VAL A 83 -3.31 -35.06 22.73
C VAL A 83 -3.96 -36.41 22.45
N VAL A 84 -4.37 -36.65 21.20
CA VAL A 84 -5.06 -37.89 20.80
C VAL A 84 -4.12 -39.10 20.84
N SER A 85 -2.82 -38.89 20.61
CA SER A 85 -1.81 -39.97 20.63
C SER A 85 -1.38 -40.36 22.04
N ASN A 86 -1.47 -39.45 23.02
CA ASN A 86 -1.05 -39.67 24.41
C ASN A 86 -2.14 -39.24 25.41
N PRO A 87 -3.36 -39.80 25.31
CA PRO A 87 -4.50 -39.31 26.07
C PRO A 87 -4.36 -39.57 27.58
N LYS A 88 -3.79 -40.71 27.98
CA LYS A 88 -3.59 -41.06 29.39
C LYS A 88 -2.60 -40.12 30.07
N GLU A 89 -1.49 -39.83 29.41
CA GLU A 89 -0.43 -38.99 29.94
C GLU A 89 -0.89 -37.53 30.08
N LEU A 90 -1.71 -37.05 29.13
CA LEU A 90 -2.10 -35.65 29.08
C LEU A 90 -3.45 -35.36 29.77
N LEU A 91 -4.40 -36.29 29.70
CA LEU A 91 -5.77 -36.13 30.22
C LEU A 91 -6.08 -37.03 31.41
N GLY A 92 -5.19 -37.97 31.78
CA GLY A 92 -5.41 -38.92 32.88
C GLY A 92 -6.49 -39.98 32.58
N THR A 93 -6.99 -40.04 31.35
CA THR A 93 -8.07 -40.94 30.92
C THR A 93 -7.88 -41.35 29.46
N GLU A 94 -8.47 -42.46 29.08
CA GLU A 94 -8.57 -42.87 27.68
C GLU A 94 -9.61 -42.04 26.92
N ILE A 95 -9.36 -41.80 25.64
CA ILE A 95 -10.32 -41.18 24.73
C ILE A 95 -11.18 -42.28 24.10
N SER A 96 -12.49 -42.20 24.31
CA SER A 96 -13.44 -43.11 23.65
C SER A 96 -13.57 -42.81 22.15
N SER A 97 -13.99 -43.80 21.36
CA SER A 97 -14.18 -43.63 19.91
C SER A 97 -15.19 -42.54 19.54
N SER A 98 -16.23 -42.34 20.36
CA SER A 98 -17.20 -41.25 20.14
C SER A 98 -16.58 -39.88 20.40
N THR A 99 -15.79 -39.74 21.46
CA THR A 99 -15.04 -38.52 21.76
C THR A 99 -14.03 -38.19 20.65
N ALA A 100 -13.30 -39.19 20.16
CA ALA A 100 -12.39 -39.04 19.04
C ALA A 100 -13.11 -38.55 17.77
N GLY A 101 -14.30 -39.09 17.47
CA GLY A 101 -15.14 -38.64 16.36
C GLY A 101 -15.59 -37.18 16.49
N VAL A 102 -15.98 -36.74 17.69
CA VAL A 102 -16.33 -35.33 17.96
C VAL A 102 -15.12 -34.42 17.78
N LEU A 103 -13.94 -34.82 18.27
CA LEU A 103 -12.70 -34.05 18.09
C LEU A 103 -12.30 -33.95 16.61
N ALA A 104 -12.44 -35.03 15.85
CA ALA A 104 -12.17 -35.03 14.42
C ALA A 104 -13.12 -34.06 13.69
N PHE A 105 -14.42 -34.12 13.97
CA PHE A 105 -15.40 -33.19 13.39
C PHE A 105 -15.09 -31.73 13.76
N ALA A 106 -14.81 -31.46 15.05
CA ALA A 106 -14.43 -30.13 15.52
C ALA A 106 -13.16 -29.61 14.84
N SER A 107 -12.17 -30.48 14.60
CA SER A 107 -10.94 -30.10 13.90
C SER A 107 -11.19 -29.72 12.44
N ILE A 108 -12.05 -30.46 11.73
CA ILE A 108 -12.44 -30.16 10.35
C ILE A 108 -13.18 -28.81 10.30
N LEU A 109 -14.10 -28.59 11.24
CA LEU A 109 -14.84 -27.33 11.35
C LEU A 109 -13.89 -26.17 11.63
N PHE A 110 -12.95 -26.34 12.56
CA PHE A 110 -11.94 -25.34 12.88
C PHE A 110 -11.08 -24.98 11.66
N VAL A 111 -10.54 -25.97 10.95
CA VAL A 111 -9.75 -25.76 9.74
C VAL A 111 -10.57 -25.02 8.68
N SER A 112 -11.83 -25.43 8.48
CA SER A 112 -12.73 -24.79 7.51
C SER A 112 -12.96 -23.33 7.84
N LEU A 113 -13.27 -23.01 9.10
CA LEU A 113 -13.48 -21.64 9.56
C LEU A 113 -12.20 -20.80 9.50
N ALA A 114 -11.05 -21.38 9.84
CA ALA A 114 -9.76 -20.70 9.77
C ALA A 114 -9.40 -20.34 8.31
N VAL A 115 -9.61 -21.26 7.37
CA VAL A 115 -9.39 -21.01 5.93
C VAL A 115 -10.33 -19.93 5.41
N ILE A 116 -11.63 -20.01 5.73
CA ILE A 116 -12.61 -18.99 5.34
C ILE A 116 -12.23 -17.63 5.93
N GLY A 117 -11.93 -17.57 7.23
CA GLY A 117 -11.49 -16.35 7.91
C GLY A 117 -10.24 -15.76 7.29
N GLY A 118 -9.26 -16.59 6.91
CA GLY A 118 -8.06 -16.18 6.19
C GLY A 118 -8.37 -15.61 4.80
N MET A 119 -9.25 -16.25 4.03
CA MET A 119 -9.69 -15.74 2.72
C MET A 119 -10.39 -14.39 2.84
N LEU A 120 -11.30 -14.25 3.81
CA LEU A 120 -12.02 -13.00 4.06
C LEU A 120 -11.08 -11.89 4.51
N SER A 121 -10.12 -12.20 5.38
CA SER A 121 -9.10 -11.24 5.83
C SER A 121 -8.23 -10.76 4.67
N ALA A 122 -7.81 -11.68 3.79
CA ALA A 122 -7.07 -11.35 2.57
C ALA A 122 -7.89 -10.48 1.60
N TYR A 123 -9.20 -10.72 1.51
CA TYR A 123 -10.11 -9.91 0.70
C TYR A 123 -10.22 -8.48 1.21
N VAL A 124 -10.49 -8.31 2.51
CA VAL A 124 -10.55 -7.00 3.20
C VAL A 124 -9.23 -6.25 3.04
N TYR A 125 -8.11 -6.96 3.22
CA TYR A 125 -6.78 -6.38 3.10
C TYR A 125 -6.56 -5.71 1.73
N LYS A 126 -6.96 -6.36 0.63
CA LYS A 126 -6.77 -5.86 -0.74
C LYS A 126 -7.66 -4.67 -1.10
N LYS A 127 -8.78 -4.46 -0.40
CA LYS A 127 -9.74 -3.40 -0.73
C LYS A 127 -9.28 -2.01 -0.31
N SER A 128 -8.49 -1.94 0.76
CA SER A 128 -7.99 -0.65 1.28
C SER A 128 -7.00 -0.01 0.32
N ARG A 129 -7.15 1.29 0.06
CA ARG A 129 -6.35 2.04 -0.90
C ARG A 129 -6.35 3.53 -0.60
N LEU A 130 -5.36 4.22 -1.13
CA LEU A 130 -5.26 5.67 -1.12
C LEU A 130 -5.30 6.15 -2.58
N ILE A 131 -6.17 7.10 -2.88
CA ILE A 131 -6.38 7.64 -4.22
C ILE A 131 -5.98 9.11 -4.19
N LEU A 132 -5.12 9.52 -5.12
CA LEU A 132 -4.70 10.89 -5.31
C LEU A 132 -5.30 11.41 -6.62
N THR A 133 -6.04 12.50 -6.53
CA THR A 133 -6.55 13.24 -7.67
C THR A 133 -5.86 14.61 -7.76
N SER A 134 -6.26 15.43 -8.75
CA SER A 134 -5.77 16.80 -8.90
C SER A 134 -6.23 17.75 -7.78
N GLN A 135 -7.31 17.43 -7.07
CA GLN A 135 -7.87 18.32 -6.04
C GLN A 135 -7.94 17.69 -4.65
N LYS A 136 -8.06 16.36 -4.53
CA LYS A 136 -8.22 15.68 -3.25
C LYS A 136 -7.37 14.42 -3.11
N LEU A 137 -7.18 14.03 -1.86
CA LEU A 137 -6.62 12.76 -1.44
C LEU A 137 -7.74 11.99 -0.73
N VAL A 138 -8.04 10.78 -1.22
CA VAL A 138 -9.09 9.93 -0.68
C VAL A 138 -8.49 8.68 -0.07
N LEU A 139 -8.72 8.46 1.21
CA LEU A 139 -8.39 7.22 1.90
C LEU A 139 -9.63 6.36 2.02
N ILE A 140 -9.56 5.15 1.46
CA ILE A 140 -10.60 4.14 1.60
C ILE A 140 -10.00 3.01 2.44
N GLN A 141 -10.48 2.86 3.66
CA GLN A 141 -9.99 1.85 4.60
C GLN A 141 -11.10 0.88 4.96
N TYR A 142 -10.86 -0.41 4.72
CA TYR A 142 -11.77 -1.47 5.12
C TYR A 142 -11.28 -2.08 6.44
N HIS A 143 -12.08 -1.91 7.49
CA HIS A 143 -11.83 -2.50 8.81
C HIS A 143 -12.34 -3.93 8.90
N SER A 144 -13.41 -4.24 8.16
CA SER A 144 -14.03 -5.57 8.08
C SER A 144 -14.72 -5.73 6.71
N LEU A 145 -15.41 -6.84 6.50
CA LEU A 145 -16.23 -7.07 5.30
C LEU A 145 -17.42 -6.10 5.19
N PHE A 146 -17.91 -5.63 6.33
CA PHE A 146 -19.14 -4.82 6.42
C PHE A 146 -18.88 -3.39 6.89
N SER A 147 -17.65 -3.07 7.30
CA SER A 147 -17.28 -1.76 7.81
C SER A 147 -16.13 -1.20 7.00
N ARG A 148 -16.36 0.00 6.46
CA ARG A 148 -15.37 0.80 5.74
C ARG A 148 -15.45 2.25 6.21
N GLU A 149 -14.33 2.93 6.07
CA GLU A 149 -14.18 4.35 6.31
C GLU A 149 -13.66 4.99 5.02
N VAL A 150 -14.29 6.10 4.62
CA VAL A 150 -13.88 6.89 3.45
C VAL A 150 -13.62 8.30 3.93
N SER A 151 -12.37 8.73 3.83
CA SER A 151 -11.92 10.04 4.27
C SER A 151 -11.42 10.82 3.06
N GLN A 152 -11.78 12.10 2.97
CA GLN A 152 -11.43 12.97 1.86
C GLN A 152 -10.73 14.21 2.40
N LEU A 153 -9.58 14.54 1.81
CA LEU A 153 -8.76 15.70 2.19
C LEU A 153 -8.47 16.50 0.94
N ASN A 154 -8.66 17.82 0.97
CA ASN A 154 -8.21 18.67 -0.13
C ASN A 154 -6.68 18.64 -0.20
N VAL A 155 -6.11 18.50 -1.39
CA VAL A 155 -4.65 18.47 -1.57
C VAL A 155 -3.97 19.70 -0.96
N VAL A 156 -4.63 20.87 -0.97
CA VAL A 156 -4.09 22.11 -0.39
C VAL A 156 -3.97 22.06 1.13
N GLU A 157 -4.79 21.23 1.79
CA GLU A 157 -4.78 21.02 3.25
C GLU A 157 -3.75 19.99 3.72
N ILE A 158 -3.02 19.36 2.78
CA ILE A 158 -1.90 18.48 3.11
C ILE A 158 -0.77 19.33 3.69
N GLU A 159 -0.33 19.02 4.91
CA GLU A 159 0.81 19.67 5.55
C GLU A 159 2.12 19.00 5.19
N ASP A 160 2.17 17.68 5.33
CA ASP A 160 3.34 16.87 5.00
C ASP A 160 2.96 15.44 4.63
N ILE A 161 3.89 14.74 3.98
CA ILE A 161 3.76 13.32 3.65
C ILE A 161 5.02 12.56 4.04
N ASN A 162 4.87 11.63 4.98
CA ASN A 162 5.95 10.81 5.47
C ASN A 162 5.83 9.36 4.95
N VAL A 163 6.99 8.76 4.64
CA VAL A 163 7.10 7.36 4.23
C VAL A 163 7.98 6.60 5.22
N ALA A 164 7.41 5.58 5.86
CA ALA A 164 8.11 4.73 6.80
C ALA A 164 8.32 3.30 6.25
N GLN A 165 9.57 2.82 6.32
CA GLN A 165 9.96 1.44 6.02
C GLN A 165 10.85 0.90 7.15
N PRO A 166 10.27 0.59 8.32
CA PRO A 166 11.03 0.29 9.52
C PRO A 166 11.86 -1.00 9.39
N THR A 167 11.37 -2.02 8.68
CA THR A 167 12.03 -3.33 8.64
C THR A 167 12.89 -3.56 7.39
N ILE A 168 13.82 -4.52 7.48
CA ILE A 168 14.60 -4.98 6.31
C ILE A 168 13.68 -5.64 5.28
N VAL A 169 12.66 -6.38 5.74
CA VAL A 169 11.67 -7.02 4.87
C VAL A 169 10.91 -5.98 4.06
N ASP A 170 10.55 -4.85 4.68
CA ASP A 170 9.86 -3.76 3.99
C ASP A 170 10.68 -3.22 2.81
N ARG A 171 11.99 -3.04 3.02
CA ARG A 171 12.92 -2.57 1.99
C ARG A 171 13.14 -3.60 0.88
N LEU A 172 13.24 -4.88 1.22
CA LEU A 172 13.40 -5.96 0.24
C LEU A 172 12.16 -6.14 -0.64
N VAL A 173 10.98 -6.04 -0.04
CA VAL A 173 9.69 -6.22 -0.72
C VAL A 173 9.13 -4.91 -1.28
N LYS A 174 9.87 -3.78 -1.13
CA LYS A 174 9.45 -2.43 -1.55
C LYS A 174 8.05 -2.04 -1.03
N THR A 175 7.77 -2.42 0.20
CA THR A 175 6.53 -2.07 0.90
C THR A 175 6.81 -1.02 1.97
N GLY A 176 5.81 -0.23 2.35
CA GLY A 176 5.96 0.71 3.47
C GLY A 176 4.66 1.31 3.93
N THR A 177 4.74 2.25 4.86
CA THR A 177 3.58 2.99 5.37
C THR A 177 3.67 4.43 4.90
N ILE A 178 2.58 4.95 4.36
CA ILE A 178 2.42 6.37 4.06
C ILE A 178 1.55 6.98 5.16
N THR A 179 2.03 8.09 5.70
CA THR A 179 1.30 8.95 6.64
C THR A 179 1.20 10.33 6.01
N VAL A 180 -0.01 10.78 5.72
CA VAL A 180 -0.27 12.14 5.27
C VAL A 180 -0.80 12.94 6.45
N GLU A 181 -0.08 14.01 6.76
CA GLU A 181 -0.41 14.93 7.84
C GLU A 181 -1.26 16.07 7.28
N THR A 182 -2.26 16.47 8.05
CA THR A 182 -3.32 17.37 7.61
C THR A 182 -3.33 18.63 8.43
N ALA A 183 -3.72 19.75 7.81
CA ALA A 183 -3.75 21.02 8.51
C ALA A 183 -4.84 21.08 9.60
N GLY A 184 -4.47 21.67 10.74
CA GLY A 184 -5.38 21.91 11.85
C GLY A 184 -5.61 20.68 12.73
N GLU A 185 -6.88 20.45 13.14
CA GLU A 185 -7.28 19.34 14.04
C GLU A 185 -7.77 18.09 13.29
N GLN A 186 -7.58 18.04 11.97
CA GLN A 186 -7.96 16.86 11.18
C GLN A 186 -7.05 15.65 11.50
N SER A 187 -7.61 14.45 11.38
CA SER A 187 -6.86 13.21 11.65
C SER A 187 -5.92 12.87 10.50
N ASN A 188 -4.73 12.39 10.83
CA ASN A 188 -3.74 11.95 9.85
C ASN A 188 -4.25 10.75 9.04
N TYR A 189 -3.91 10.74 7.75
CA TYR A 189 -4.31 9.70 6.82
C TYR A 189 -3.19 8.66 6.75
N VAL A 190 -3.43 7.48 7.29
CA VAL A 190 -2.40 6.43 7.41
C VAL A 190 -2.82 5.18 6.66
N LEU A 191 -1.96 4.72 5.76
CA LEU A 191 -2.13 3.44 5.09
C LEU A 191 -0.79 2.68 5.06
N SER A 192 -0.82 1.49 5.67
CA SER A 192 0.35 0.61 5.79
C SER A 192 0.38 -0.45 4.69
N TRP A 193 1.57 -1.02 4.52
CA TRP A 193 1.86 -2.07 3.55
C TRP A 193 1.60 -1.66 2.10
N ILE A 194 1.87 -0.42 1.73
CA ILE A 194 1.70 0.10 0.37
C ILE A 194 2.83 -0.38 -0.52
N LYS A 195 2.51 -0.76 -1.76
CA LYS A 195 3.50 -1.02 -2.80
C LYS A 195 4.09 0.29 -3.32
N ASP A 196 5.42 0.36 -3.37
CA ASP A 196 6.18 1.50 -3.92
C ASP A 196 5.77 2.87 -3.29
N PRO A 197 5.85 3.02 -1.95
CA PRO A 197 5.28 4.16 -1.25
C PRO A 197 5.98 5.50 -1.56
N PHE A 198 7.25 5.47 -1.97
CA PHE A 198 7.99 6.67 -2.35
C PHE A 198 7.46 7.30 -3.64
N ASP A 199 7.01 6.50 -4.60
CA ASP A 199 6.52 7.01 -5.88
C ASP A 199 5.22 7.79 -5.67
N PHE A 200 4.32 7.20 -4.87
CA PHE A 200 3.08 7.88 -4.46
C PHE A 200 3.38 9.17 -3.68
N SER A 201 4.31 9.12 -2.71
CA SER A 201 4.69 10.31 -1.93
C SER A 201 5.23 11.45 -2.81
N ARG A 202 6.12 11.15 -3.76
CA ARG A 202 6.63 12.16 -4.70
C ARG A 202 5.53 12.77 -5.55
N MET A 203 4.59 11.95 -6.03
CA MET A 203 3.42 12.44 -6.80
C MET A 203 2.53 13.34 -5.94
N THR A 204 2.26 12.97 -4.68
CA THR A 204 1.45 13.80 -3.77
C THR A 204 2.09 15.17 -3.52
N VAL A 205 3.41 15.23 -3.30
CA VAL A 205 4.14 16.50 -3.14
C VAL A 205 4.01 17.36 -4.40
N GLN A 206 4.22 16.76 -5.59
CA GLN A 206 4.13 17.48 -6.85
C GLN A 206 2.73 18.07 -7.10
N VAL A 207 1.67 17.31 -6.80
CA VAL A 207 0.29 17.75 -6.96
C VAL A 207 -0.07 18.85 -5.96
N ARG A 208 0.46 18.77 -4.74
CA ARG A 208 0.31 19.84 -3.74
C ARG A 208 0.97 21.14 -4.16
N GLU A 209 2.19 21.08 -4.69
CA GLU A 209 2.90 22.27 -5.16
C GLU A 209 2.18 22.93 -6.34
N SER A 210 1.68 22.12 -7.29
CA SER A 210 0.94 22.63 -8.45
C SER A 210 -0.41 23.24 -8.05
N ALA A 211 -1.16 22.59 -7.17
CA ALA A 211 -2.40 23.13 -6.61
C ALA A 211 -2.14 24.45 -5.86
N GLY A 212 -1.12 24.49 -5.00
CA GLY A 212 -0.74 25.70 -4.26
C GLY A 212 -0.27 26.85 -5.16
N ALA A 213 0.36 26.56 -6.31
CA ALA A 213 0.72 27.56 -7.31
C ALA A 213 -0.52 28.13 -8.02
N ALA A 214 -1.46 27.28 -8.42
CA ALA A 214 -2.71 27.70 -9.05
C ALA A 214 -3.53 28.61 -8.10
N TYR A 215 -3.65 28.24 -6.82
CA TYR A 215 -4.32 29.07 -5.81
C TYR A 215 -3.68 30.45 -5.61
N ARG A 216 -2.35 30.53 -5.67
CA ARG A 216 -1.63 31.81 -5.54
C ARG A 216 -1.79 32.71 -6.77
N GLY A 217 -2.00 32.13 -7.95
CA GLY A 217 -2.24 32.87 -9.19
C GLY A 217 -3.60 33.58 -9.25
N ILE A 218 -4.62 33.02 -8.60
CA ILE A 218 -6.00 33.56 -8.61
C ILE A 218 -6.17 34.74 -7.63
N ARG A 219 -5.28 34.90 -6.63
CA ARG A 219 -5.35 36.00 -5.64
C ARG A 219 -4.61 37.28 -6.05
N LYS A 220 -4.07 37.38 -7.26
CA LYS A 220 -3.47 38.61 -7.80
C LYS A 220 -4.39 39.25 -8.82
#